data_AF-A0A0S7ZJK9-F1
#
_entry.id   AF-A0A0S7ZJK9-F1
#
_cell.length_a   1.000
_cell.length_b   1.000
_cell.length_c   1.000
_cell.angle_alpha   90.00
_cell.angle_beta   90.00
_cell.angle_gamma   90.00
#
_symmetry.space_group_name_H-M   'P 1'
#
loop_
_entity.id
_entity.type
_entity.pdbx_description
1 polymer ?
#
loop_
_entity_poly.entity_id
_entity_poly.type
_entity_poly.pdbx_seq_one_letter_code
_entity_poly.pdbx_strand_id
1 'polypeptide(L)'
;MGIFKKKQEGEDKNLPTTIFLSPSLKVLEGFKADTDISEPIIRMTKLMRERYGLNKGDSVVLKKDGNLVKAKVEVSSASDGSEEVCRLNKMARDLLAVNVGEEIEIIPPENLILLIDTSGSMGDFISGISKIDATKNAVREFIRSKFLMGQDDRIGIICFGQFATIVEQPSTNYEYLEHRSDTLVPNGATALHEGMNLAIDVLSLSDGAKRIVLLTDGVPTTTGKLAIITLAKTAAEKRIVIDTVGVGSPFDFMGYDEGLLRRIAAITGGTFRRVLDIQQLTGQFRELAEGKNYKYLLPEK
;
A
#
# COMPACT_ATOMS: atom_id res chain seq x y z
N MET A 1 -49.73 13.35 -10.93
CA MET A 1 -48.40 13.01 -11.47
C MET A 1 -47.35 13.56 -10.51
N GLY A 2 -46.92 12.76 -9.52
CA GLY A 2 -45.92 13.16 -8.54
C GLY A 2 -44.52 12.82 -9.06
N ILE A 3 -43.69 13.85 -9.23
CA ILE A 3 -42.30 13.74 -9.64
C ILE A 3 -41.49 13.23 -8.44
N PHE A 4 -41.03 11.97 -8.51
CA PHE A 4 -40.10 11.41 -7.54
C PHE A 4 -38.74 12.10 -7.69
N LYS A 5 -38.40 13.00 -6.76
CA LYS A 5 -37.03 13.46 -6.54
C LYS A 5 -36.20 12.25 -6.09
N LYS A 6 -35.24 11.85 -6.93
CA LYS A 6 -34.20 10.87 -6.62
C LYS A 6 -33.47 11.36 -5.36
N LYS A 7 -33.61 10.62 -4.27
CA LYS A 7 -32.91 10.83 -3.00
C LYS A 7 -31.42 10.67 -3.30
N GLN A 8 -30.64 11.75 -3.22
CA GLN A 8 -29.18 11.65 -3.22
C GLN A 8 -28.80 10.71 -2.08
N GLU A 9 -28.10 9.63 -2.42
CA GLU A 9 -27.52 8.70 -1.46
C GLU A 9 -26.62 9.51 -0.51
N GLY A 10 -26.90 9.38 0.78
CA GLY A 10 -26.20 10.14 1.81
C GLY A 10 -24.70 9.85 1.75
N GLU A 11 -23.91 10.88 1.46
CA GLU A 11 -22.50 10.91 1.83
C GLU A 11 -22.41 10.62 3.33
N ASP A 12 -21.69 9.54 3.68
CA ASP A 12 -21.38 9.18 5.05
C ASP A 12 -20.56 10.35 5.61
N LYS A 13 -21.18 11.19 6.44
CA LYS A 13 -20.55 12.38 7.04
C LYS A 13 -19.37 12.05 7.97
N ASN A 14 -19.07 10.77 8.16
CA ASN A 14 -18.01 10.23 8.99
C ASN A 14 -16.88 9.62 8.14
N LEU A 15 -16.62 10.17 6.94
CA LEU A 15 -15.34 9.92 6.30
C LEU A 15 -14.27 10.69 7.10
N PRO A 16 -13.25 10.00 7.62
CA PRO A 16 -12.24 10.64 8.46
C PRO A 16 -11.49 11.71 7.67
N THR A 17 -11.32 12.87 8.32
CA THR A 17 -10.87 14.12 7.70
C THR A 17 -9.36 14.35 7.77
N THR A 18 -8.63 13.51 8.49
CA THR A 18 -7.19 13.68 8.69
C THR A 18 -6.39 12.92 7.64
N ILE A 19 -5.70 13.67 6.78
CA ILE A 19 -4.82 13.19 5.72
C ILE A 19 -3.39 13.27 6.26
N PHE A 20 -2.65 12.15 6.26
CA PHE A 20 -1.22 12.16 6.59
C PHE A 20 -0.43 11.68 5.38
N LEU A 21 0.53 12.47 4.93
CA LEU A 21 1.49 12.14 3.87
C LEU A 21 2.73 11.50 4.51
N SER A 22 3.64 10.94 3.71
CA SER A 22 4.96 10.49 4.21
C SER A 22 5.54 11.49 5.22
N PRO A 23 5.96 11.04 6.39
CA PRO A 23 6.32 11.98 7.45
C PRO A 23 7.58 12.76 7.08
N SER A 24 7.50 14.09 7.19
CA SER A 24 8.69 14.94 7.16
C SER A 24 9.30 14.99 8.57
N LEU A 25 10.62 14.85 8.63
CA LEU A 25 11.40 14.98 9.85
C LEU A 25 12.44 16.07 9.68
N LYS A 26 12.67 16.85 10.74
CA LYS A 26 13.70 17.88 10.75
C LYS A 26 15.07 17.26 10.97
N VAL A 27 16.02 17.67 10.15
CA VAL A 27 17.44 17.40 10.32
C VAL A 27 17.93 18.20 11.53
N LEU A 28 18.49 17.50 12.49
CA LEU A 28 19.07 18.11 13.69
C LEU A 28 20.58 17.89 13.71
N GLU A 29 21.28 18.73 14.46
CA GLU A 29 22.71 18.61 14.65
C GLU A 29 23.05 17.36 15.48
N GLY A 30 24.16 16.70 15.14
CA GLY A 30 24.61 15.46 15.76
C GLY A 30 24.86 15.58 17.26
N PHE A 31 24.59 14.49 17.99
CA PHE A 31 24.92 14.40 19.40
C PHE A 31 26.42 14.52 19.67
N LYS A 32 26.77 15.23 20.73
CA LYS A 32 28.15 15.59 21.10
C LYS A 32 28.95 14.50 21.81
N ALA A 33 28.46 13.26 21.91
CA ALA A 33 29.13 12.19 22.65
C ALA A 33 28.86 10.79 22.10
N ASP A 34 29.50 10.48 20.97
CA ASP A 34 30.26 9.24 20.79
C ASP A 34 31.44 9.67 19.91
N THR A 35 32.64 9.57 20.46
CA THR A 35 33.84 10.27 20.02
C THR A 35 34.07 10.26 18.50
N ASP A 36 34.19 11.47 17.94
CA ASP A 36 34.69 11.84 16.59
C ASP A 36 33.77 11.84 15.36
N ILE A 37 32.45 12.06 15.50
CA ILE A 37 31.60 12.29 14.31
C ILE A 37 30.64 13.48 14.46
N SER A 38 30.92 14.58 13.76
CA SER A 38 30.01 15.72 13.56
C SER A 38 29.02 15.43 12.41
N GLU A 39 28.15 14.43 12.60
CA GLU A 39 27.16 14.03 11.59
C GLU A 39 25.77 14.57 11.91
N PRO A 40 25.06 15.24 10.96
CA PRO A 40 23.64 15.50 11.12
C PRO A 40 22.84 14.21 11.31
N ILE A 41 21.88 14.25 12.22
CA ILE A 41 20.98 13.14 12.54
C ILE A 41 19.54 13.52 12.20
N ILE A 42 18.72 12.51 11.92
CA ILE A 42 17.28 12.68 11.80
C ILE A 42 16.63 12.05 13.03
N ARG A 43 16.02 12.88 13.88
CA ARG A 43 15.39 12.43 15.13
C ARG A 43 13.97 11.96 14.87
N MET A 44 13.67 10.74 15.29
CA MET A 44 12.37 10.12 15.10
C MET A 44 11.56 10.19 16.39
N THR A 45 10.39 10.84 16.33
CA THR A 45 9.50 10.88 17.49
C THR A 45 9.03 9.48 17.87
N LYS A 46 8.77 9.22 19.15
CA LYS A 46 8.21 7.93 19.61
C LYS A 46 6.98 7.48 18.80
N LEU A 47 6.09 8.44 18.47
CA LEU A 47 4.91 8.18 17.65
C LEU A 47 5.25 7.62 16.27
N MET A 48 6.31 8.14 15.63
CA MET A 48 6.77 7.66 14.33
C MET A 48 7.29 6.23 14.40
N ARG A 49 8.07 5.92 15.44
CA ARG A 49 8.68 4.60 15.63
C ARG A 49 7.62 3.53 15.83
N GLU A 50 6.69 3.78 16.76
CA GLU A 50 5.57 2.87 17.04
C GLU A 50 4.60 2.76 15.86
N ARG A 51 4.41 3.84 15.08
CA ARG A 51 3.49 3.84 13.95
C ARG A 51 4.05 3.10 12.74
N TYR A 52 5.34 3.29 12.45
CA TYR A 52 5.98 2.75 11.25
C TYR A 52 6.85 1.53 11.54
N GLY A 53 6.81 1.01 12.77
CA GLY A 53 7.53 -0.22 13.15
C GLY A 53 9.04 -0.09 12.96
N LEU A 54 9.58 1.11 13.14
CA LEU A 54 11.00 1.39 12.90
C LEU A 54 11.76 1.18 14.20
N ASN A 55 12.58 0.13 14.22
CA ASN A 55 13.39 -0.32 15.33
C ASN A 55 14.89 -0.18 15.01
N LYS A 56 15.73 -0.30 16.04
CA LYS A 56 17.19 -0.40 15.88
C LYS A 56 17.58 -1.44 14.83
N GLY A 57 18.39 -1.02 13.86
CA GLY A 57 18.96 -1.88 12.83
C GLY A 57 18.11 -2.00 11.57
N ASP A 58 16.87 -1.51 11.61
CA ASP A 58 16.01 -1.42 10.42
C ASP A 58 16.61 -0.45 9.41
N SER A 59 16.24 -0.63 8.14
CA SER A 59 16.60 0.29 7.06
C SER A 59 15.40 1.13 6.68
N VAL A 60 15.63 2.43 6.46
CA VAL A 60 14.65 3.38 5.94
C VAL A 60 15.17 4.02 4.68
N VAL A 61 14.26 4.50 3.83
CA VAL A 61 14.64 5.34 2.68
C VAL A 61 14.30 6.78 2.98
N LEU A 62 15.27 7.65 2.77
CA LEU A 62 15.16 9.09 2.94
C LEU A 62 15.02 9.73 1.57
N LYS A 63 14.11 10.68 1.45
CA LYS A 63 13.83 11.36 0.20
C LYS A 63 13.95 12.88 0.36
N LYS A 64 14.69 13.50 -0.56
CA LYS A 64 14.79 14.96 -0.70
C LYS A 64 15.08 15.32 -2.16
N ASP A 65 14.30 16.26 -2.72
CA ASP A 65 14.46 16.76 -4.09
C ASP A 65 14.56 15.66 -5.18
N GLY A 66 13.83 14.55 -4.98
CA GLY A 66 13.85 13.39 -5.89
C GLY A 66 15.00 12.40 -5.65
N ASN A 67 16.00 12.76 -4.84
CA ASN A 67 17.06 11.85 -4.43
C ASN A 67 16.57 10.91 -3.33
N LEU A 68 16.88 9.62 -3.46
CA LEU A 68 16.57 8.57 -2.49
C LEU A 68 17.86 8.03 -1.90
N VAL A 69 17.94 7.94 -0.57
CA VAL A 69 19.06 7.32 0.11
C VAL A 69 18.59 6.36 1.19
N LYS A 70 19.14 5.14 1.17
CA LYS A 70 18.92 4.14 2.22
C LYS A 70 19.80 4.46 3.43
N ALA A 71 19.19 4.54 4.60
CA ALA A 71 19.85 4.78 5.88
C ALA A 71 19.46 3.69 6.89
N LYS A 72 20.33 3.42 7.87
CA LYS A 72 20.01 2.52 8.97
C LYS A 72 19.52 3.32 10.18
N VAL A 73 18.50 2.80 10.84
CA VAL A 73 18.02 3.31 12.13
C VAL A 73 19.02 2.90 13.20
N GLU A 74 19.60 3.89 13.89
CA GLU A 74 20.58 3.67 14.96
C GLU A 74 20.01 4.10 16.32
N VAL A 75 20.47 3.42 17.38
CA VAL A 75 20.17 3.85 18.76
C VAL A 75 21.29 4.76 19.20
N SER A 76 21.02 6.06 19.36
CA SER A 76 21.92 6.92 20.12
C SER A 76 21.76 6.60 21.60
N SER A 77 22.71 5.84 22.15
CA SER A 77 22.77 5.54 23.56
C SER A 77 23.44 6.69 24.32
N ALA A 78 22.69 7.70 24.76
CA ALA A 78 23.15 8.56 25.86
C ALA A 78 22.01 9.38 26.47
N SER A 79 21.55 8.94 27.65
CA SER A 79 21.05 9.69 28.82
C SER A 79 20.20 10.98 28.74
N ASP A 80 19.82 11.54 27.59
CA ASP A 80 19.04 12.80 27.52
C ASP A 80 17.63 12.69 26.89
N GLY A 81 17.21 11.50 26.45
CA GLY A 81 15.78 11.22 26.25
C GLY A 81 15.42 10.29 25.09
N SER A 82 14.94 9.09 25.44
CA SER A 82 13.85 8.28 24.84
C SER A 82 13.60 8.17 23.30
N GLU A 83 14.40 8.75 22.41
CA GLU A 83 14.12 8.81 20.96
C GLU A 83 15.23 8.17 20.12
N GLU A 84 14.87 7.23 19.23
CA GLU A 84 15.82 6.63 18.27
C GLU A 84 16.07 7.60 17.10
N VAL A 85 17.24 7.50 16.49
CA VAL A 85 17.71 8.45 15.45
C VAL A 85 18.16 7.71 14.20
N CYS A 86 17.88 8.25 13.01
CA CYS A 86 18.53 7.78 11.79
C CYS A 86 19.84 8.54 11.62
N ARG A 87 20.97 7.81 11.61
CA ARG A 87 22.29 8.38 11.34
C ARG A 87 22.53 8.42 9.83
N LEU A 88 22.93 9.60 9.34
CA LEU A 88 23.25 9.81 7.94
C LEU A 88 24.75 9.63 7.72
N ASN A 89 25.13 8.54 7.04
CA ASN A 89 26.51 8.37 6.62
C ASN A 89 26.94 9.50 5.65
N LYS A 90 28.25 9.71 5.49
CA LYS A 90 28.80 10.75 4.60
C LYS A 90 28.20 10.73 3.19
N MET A 91 28.07 9.56 2.58
CA MET A 91 27.49 9.42 1.24
C MET A 91 26.04 9.91 1.18
N ALA A 92 25.23 9.62 2.19
CA ALA A 92 23.85 10.09 2.30
C ALA A 92 23.78 11.61 2.44
N ARG A 93 24.69 12.20 3.21
CA ARG A 93 24.78 13.65 3.40
C ARG A 93 25.14 14.37 2.11
N ASP A 94 26.13 13.82 1.39
CA ASP A 94 26.59 14.38 0.13
C ASP A 94 25.51 14.26 -0.97
N LEU A 95 24.82 13.12 -1.05
CA LEU A 95 23.75 12.89 -2.03
C LEU A 95 22.48 13.70 -1.78
N LEU A 96 22.07 13.84 -0.51
CA LEU A 96 20.86 14.60 -0.15
C LEU A 96 21.16 16.10 0.06
N ALA A 97 22.44 16.51 0.09
CA ALA A 97 22.88 17.88 0.37
C ALA A 97 22.17 18.49 1.59
N VAL A 98 22.16 17.76 2.71
CA VAL A 98 21.33 18.09 3.88
C VAL A 98 21.96 19.15 4.76
N ASN A 99 21.15 20.15 5.15
CA ASN A 99 21.53 21.18 6.11
C ASN A 99 20.71 21.04 7.40
N VAL A 100 21.30 21.49 8.52
CA VAL A 100 20.59 21.53 9.81
C VAL A 100 19.34 22.42 9.69
N GLY A 101 18.21 21.92 10.19
CA GLY A 101 16.92 22.60 10.15
C GLY A 101 16.06 22.29 8.92
N GLU A 102 16.61 21.64 7.89
CA GLU A 102 15.82 21.18 6.73
C GLU A 102 14.90 20.02 7.08
N GLU A 103 13.84 19.83 6.28
CA GLU A 103 12.94 18.70 6.39
C GLU A 103 13.27 17.62 5.35
N ILE A 104 13.31 16.37 5.80
CA ILE A 104 13.53 15.19 4.97
C ILE A 104 12.33 14.26 5.12
N GLU A 105 11.84 13.74 4.00
CA GLU A 105 10.78 12.76 3.97
C GLU A 105 11.35 11.37 4.31
N ILE A 106 10.78 10.69 5.32
CA ILE A 106 11.11 9.28 5.61
C ILE A 106 10.08 8.37 4.97
N ILE A 107 10.56 7.43 4.18
CA ILE A 107 9.79 6.39 3.53
C ILE A 107 10.11 5.05 4.22
N PRO A 108 9.24 4.57 5.12
CA PRO A 108 9.43 3.27 5.76
C PRO A 108 9.16 2.12 4.77
N PRO A 109 9.73 0.93 5.05
CA PRO A 109 9.31 -0.31 4.40
C PRO A 109 7.81 -0.56 4.65
N GLU A 110 7.13 -1.17 3.69
CA GLU A 110 5.74 -1.62 3.87
C GLU A 110 5.59 -3.13 3.78
N ASN A 111 4.56 -3.62 4.47
CA ASN A 111 3.98 -4.94 4.30
C ASN A 111 2.74 -4.81 3.40
N LEU A 112 2.81 -5.44 2.24
CA LEU A 112 1.85 -5.29 1.16
C LEU A 112 1.24 -6.63 0.76
N ILE A 113 -0.07 -6.63 0.51
CA ILE A 113 -0.75 -7.75 -0.15
C ILE A 113 -1.26 -7.30 -1.52
N LEU A 114 -0.85 -8.01 -2.55
CA LEU A 114 -1.52 -8.00 -3.85
C LEU A 114 -2.72 -8.94 -3.75
N LEU A 115 -3.91 -8.36 -3.63
CA LEU A 115 -5.18 -9.08 -3.53
C LEU A 115 -5.82 -9.14 -4.91
N ILE A 116 -5.67 -10.28 -5.58
CA ILE A 116 -5.96 -10.43 -7.01
C ILE A 116 -7.21 -11.27 -7.23
N ASP A 117 -8.18 -10.71 -7.95
CA ASP A 117 -9.32 -11.46 -8.43
C ASP A 117 -8.87 -12.53 -9.43
N THR A 118 -9.29 -13.76 -9.19
CA THR A 118 -9.12 -14.90 -10.07
C THR A 118 -10.46 -15.60 -10.28
N SER A 119 -11.56 -14.87 -10.29
CA SER A 119 -12.89 -15.37 -10.64
C SER A 119 -12.96 -15.79 -12.11
N GLY A 120 -14.02 -16.51 -12.49
CA GLY A 120 -14.19 -17.02 -13.86
C GLY A 120 -14.15 -15.92 -14.92
N SER A 121 -14.65 -14.71 -14.62
CA SER A 121 -14.62 -13.57 -15.54
C SER A 121 -13.20 -13.16 -15.91
N MET A 122 -12.23 -13.33 -15.02
CA MET A 122 -10.81 -13.01 -15.31
C MET A 122 -10.22 -13.88 -16.42
N GLY A 123 -10.89 -14.96 -16.83
CA GLY A 123 -10.55 -15.74 -18.02
C GLY A 123 -10.91 -15.09 -19.35
N ASP A 124 -11.82 -14.11 -19.37
CA ASP A 124 -12.25 -13.48 -20.62
C ASP A 124 -11.17 -12.56 -21.21
N PHE A 125 -11.40 -12.16 -22.47
CA PHE A 125 -10.50 -11.34 -23.25
C PHE A 125 -11.04 -9.90 -23.39
N ILE A 126 -10.14 -8.92 -23.23
CA ILE A 126 -10.38 -7.51 -23.58
C ILE A 126 -9.38 -7.14 -24.67
N SER A 127 -9.87 -6.64 -25.80
CA SER A 127 -9.02 -6.24 -26.93
C SER A 127 -8.03 -7.34 -27.40
N GLY A 128 -8.47 -8.61 -27.33
CA GLY A 128 -7.66 -9.77 -27.72
C GLY A 128 -6.64 -10.25 -26.67
N ILE A 129 -6.62 -9.67 -25.46
CA ILE A 129 -5.72 -10.03 -24.37
C ILE A 129 -6.54 -10.62 -23.22
N SER A 130 -6.10 -11.76 -22.66
CA SER A 130 -6.74 -12.36 -21.49
C SER A 130 -6.55 -11.46 -20.27
N LYS A 131 -7.64 -11.19 -19.53
CA LYS A 131 -7.61 -10.34 -18.33
C LYS A 131 -6.63 -10.85 -17.28
N ILE A 132 -6.58 -12.18 -17.06
CA ILE A 132 -5.65 -12.76 -16.09
C ILE A 132 -4.19 -12.63 -16.53
N ASP A 133 -3.89 -12.79 -17.83
CA ASP A 133 -2.51 -12.67 -18.31
C ASP A 133 -2.02 -11.23 -18.21
N ALA A 134 -2.87 -10.26 -18.53
CA ALA A 134 -2.55 -8.85 -18.29
C ALA A 134 -2.35 -8.55 -16.80
N THR A 135 -3.17 -9.15 -15.93
CA THR A 135 -3.04 -9.03 -14.47
C THR A 135 -1.71 -9.60 -13.97
N LYS A 136 -1.31 -10.79 -14.45
CA LYS A 136 0.01 -11.37 -14.13
C LYS A 136 1.15 -10.45 -14.56
N ASN A 137 1.09 -9.90 -15.77
CA ASN A 137 2.09 -8.95 -16.26
C ASN A 137 2.17 -7.70 -15.35
N ALA A 138 1.03 -7.17 -14.94
CA ALA A 138 0.96 -6.01 -14.06
C ALA A 138 1.48 -6.31 -12.63
N VAL A 139 1.17 -7.49 -12.09
CA VAL A 139 1.70 -7.96 -10.80
C VAL A 139 3.23 -8.09 -10.86
N ARG A 140 3.79 -8.71 -11.90
CA ARG A 140 5.25 -8.80 -12.07
C ARG A 140 5.90 -7.43 -12.18
N GLU A 141 5.31 -6.52 -12.95
CA GLU A 141 5.81 -5.15 -13.04
C GLU A 141 5.79 -4.42 -11.68
N PHE A 142 4.75 -4.62 -10.88
CA PHE A 142 4.68 -4.09 -9.53
C PHE A 142 5.81 -4.63 -8.65
N ILE A 143 5.99 -5.95 -8.61
CA ILE A 143 7.04 -6.62 -7.82
C ILE A 143 8.42 -6.12 -8.25
N ARG A 144 8.68 -6.06 -9.56
CA ARG A 144 9.93 -5.55 -10.12
C ARG A 144 10.18 -4.10 -9.76
N SER A 145 9.15 -3.24 -9.84
CA SER A 145 9.26 -1.83 -9.48
C SER A 145 9.63 -1.68 -8.01
N LYS A 146 9.00 -2.47 -7.11
CA LYS A 146 9.35 -2.51 -5.69
C LYS A 146 10.78 -2.96 -5.42
N PHE A 147 11.23 -4.00 -6.11
CA PHE A 147 12.62 -4.46 -6.04
C PHE A 147 13.60 -3.34 -6.44
N LEU A 148 13.34 -2.65 -7.56
CA LEU A 148 14.20 -1.56 -8.06
C LEU A 148 14.25 -0.35 -7.11
N MET A 149 13.19 -0.09 -6.34
CA MET A 149 13.19 0.98 -5.34
C MET A 149 14.08 0.65 -4.11
N GLY A 150 14.40 -0.62 -3.86
CA GLY A 150 15.36 -1.04 -2.84
C GLY A 150 14.97 -0.77 -1.37
N GLN A 151 13.67 -0.66 -1.09
CA GLN A 151 13.13 -0.21 0.21
C GLN A 151 12.79 -1.34 1.18
N ASP A 152 13.17 -2.58 0.85
CA ASP A 152 12.87 -3.79 1.64
C ASP A 152 11.36 -4.01 1.89
N ASP A 153 10.52 -3.62 0.93
CA ASP A 153 9.07 -3.86 0.96
C ASP A 153 8.76 -5.36 0.93
N ARG A 154 7.91 -5.82 1.84
CA ARG A 154 7.46 -7.21 1.92
C ARG A 154 6.17 -7.36 1.16
N ILE A 155 6.15 -8.22 0.15
CA ILE A 155 4.99 -8.41 -0.72
C ILE A 155 4.47 -9.83 -0.50
N GLY A 156 3.17 -9.96 -0.26
CA GLY A 156 2.44 -11.22 -0.32
C GLY A 156 1.43 -11.18 -1.48
N ILE A 157 1.00 -12.36 -1.91
CA ILE A 157 0.04 -12.52 -3.00
C ILE A 157 -1.11 -13.37 -2.46
N ILE A 158 -2.32 -12.82 -2.54
CA ILE A 158 -3.55 -13.53 -2.20
C ILE A 158 -4.45 -13.47 -3.43
N CYS A 159 -4.98 -14.60 -3.84
CA CYS A 159 -6.01 -14.65 -4.87
C CYS A 159 -7.37 -14.94 -4.26
N PHE A 160 -8.43 -14.49 -4.94
CA PHE A 160 -9.80 -14.85 -4.59
C PHE A 160 -10.62 -15.12 -5.85
N GLY A 161 -11.32 -16.25 -5.84
CA GLY A 161 -12.29 -16.62 -6.87
C GLY A 161 -13.45 -17.31 -6.16
N GLN A 162 -13.58 -18.63 -6.35
CA GLN A 162 -14.48 -19.45 -5.55
C GLN A 162 -14.21 -19.37 -4.04
N PHE A 163 -12.93 -19.34 -3.67
CA PHE A 163 -12.42 -19.22 -2.31
C PHE A 163 -11.21 -18.27 -2.32
N ALA A 164 -10.82 -17.75 -1.15
CA ALA A 164 -9.58 -17.00 -1.01
C ALA A 164 -8.42 -17.94 -0.71
N THR A 165 -7.24 -17.68 -1.27
CA THR A 165 -6.05 -18.49 -1.03
C THR A 165 -4.79 -17.63 -0.98
N ILE A 166 -3.94 -17.91 0.01
CA ILE A 166 -2.60 -17.31 0.08
C ILE A 166 -1.73 -18.02 -0.95
N VAL A 167 -1.35 -17.30 -2.01
CA VAL A 167 -0.42 -17.79 -3.03
C VAL A 167 1.01 -17.70 -2.51
N GLU A 168 1.32 -16.60 -1.81
CA GLU A 168 2.60 -16.36 -1.15
C GLU A 168 2.45 -15.43 0.07
N GLN A 169 3.18 -15.72 1.15
CA GLN A 169 3.22 -14.89 2.35
C GLN A 169 4.10 -13.64 2.14
N PRO A 170 3.91 -12.54 2.90
CA PRO A 170 4.74 -11.35 2.79
C PRO A 170 6.24 -11.63 2.96
N SER A 171 6.99 -11.50 1.86
CA SER A 171 8.43 -11.74 1.81
C SER A 171 9.15 -10.68 0.96
N THR A 172 10.48 -10.65 1.07
CA THR A 172 11.37 -9.84 0.21
C THR A 172 12.02 -10.67 -0.90
N ASN A 173 11.57 -11.92 -1.11
CA ASN A 173 12.07 -12.76 -2.20
C ASN A 173 11.30 -12.44 -3.49
N TYR A 174 11.65 -11.32 -4.12
CA TYR A 174 10.95 -10.78 -5.28
C TYR A 174 10.95 -11.75 -6.48
N GLU A 175 12.05 -12.46 -6.73
CA GLU A 175 12.13 -13.47 -7.80
C GLU A 175 11.12 -14.60 -7.57
N TYR A 176 11.03 -15.11 -6.34
CA TYR A 176 10.05 -16.13 -6.01
C TYR A 176 8.62 -15.61 -6.13
N LEU A 177 8.35 -14.38 -5.68
CA LEU A 177 7.04 -13.74 -5.82
C LEU A 177 6.60 -13.61 -7.29
N GLU A 178 7.52 -13.24 -8.19
CA GLU A 178 7.24 -13.20 -9.63
C GLU A 178 6.81 -14.57 -10.14
N HIS A 179 7.54 -15.64 -9.80
CA HIS A 179 7.15 -17.01 -10.18
C HIS A 179 5.82 -17.45 -9.59
N ARG A 180 5.53 -17.07 -8.33
CA ARG A 180 4.25 -17.38 -7.68
C ARG A 180 3.08 -16.68 -8.36
N SER A 181 3.28 -15.45 -8.86
CA SER A 181 2.25 -14.71 -9.61
C SER A 181 1.82 -15.42 -10.90
N ASP A 182 2.71 -16.19 -11.54
CA ASP A 182 2.38 -16.90 -12.78
C ASP A 182 1.40 -18.07 -12.55
N THR A 183 1.28 -18.55 -11.31
CA THR A 183 0.37 -19.65 -10.92
C THR A 183 -1.08 -19.24 -10.75
N LEU A 184 -1.41 -17.95 -10.90
CA LEU A 184 -2.79 -17.46 -10.83
C LEU A 184 -3.64 -18.05 -11.96
N VAL A 185 -4.80 -18.62 -11.63
CA VAL A 185 -5.70 -19.27 -12.60
C VAL A 185 -7.14 -18.82 -12.35
N PRO A 186 -7.87 -18.35 -13.37
CA PRO A 186 -9.28 -17.97 -13.24
C PRO A 186 -10.16 -19.17 -12.89
N ASN A 187 -10.98 -19.05 -11.86
CA ASN A 187 -11.96 -20.05 -11.46
C ASN A 187 -13.05 -19.51 -10.51
N GLY A 188 -14.30 -19.83 -10.83
CA GLY A 188 -15.42 -19.75 -9.91
C GLY A 188 -15.96 -18.34 -9.63
N ALA A 189 -16.53 -18.18 -8.44
CA ALA A 189 -17.19 -16.97 -7.96
C ALA A 189 -16.21 -15.80 -7.71
N THR A 190 -16.69 -14.70 -7.12
CA THR A 190 -15.91 -13.51 -6.77
C THR A 190 -16.00 -13.29 -5.26
N ALA A 191 -15.27 -14.10 -4.49
CA ALA A 191 -15.30 -14.12 -3.02
C ALA A 191 -14.51 -12.94 -2.39
N LEU A 192 -14.82 -11.70 -2.77
CA LEU A 192 -14.10 -10.50 -2.34
C LEU A 192 -14.07 -10.33 -0.81
N HIS A 193 -15.18 -10.62 -0.12
CA HIS A 193 -15.24 -10.52 1.34
C HIS A 193 -14.21 -11.44 2.02
N GLU A 194 -14.13 -12.69 1.57
CA GLU A 194 -13.20 -13.69 2.10
C GLU A 194 -11.74 -13.29 1.81
N GLY A 195 -11.45 -12.89 0.57
CA GLY A 195 -10.12 -12.43 0.16
C GLY A 195 -9.65 -11.21 0.95
N MET A 196 -10.54 -10.23 1.14
CA MET A 196 -10.23 -9.03 1.91
C MET A 196 -10.04 -9.33 3.39
N ASN A 197 -10.86 -10.20 3.99
CA ASN A 197 -10.68 -10.61 5.37
C ASN A 197 -9.32 -11.32 5.58
N LEU A 198 -8.98 -12.25 4.69
CA LEU A 198 -7.71 -12.98 4.75
C LEU A 198 -6.50 -12.04 4.61
N ALA A 199 -6.56 -11.08 3.69
CA ALA A 199 -5.51 -10.07 3.53
C ALA A 199 -5.36 -9.18 4.77
N ILE A 200 -6.47 -8.76 5.39
CA ILE A 200 -6.47 -8.00 6.64
C ILE A 200 -5.84 -8.81 7.77
N ASP A 201 -6.18 -10.09 7.89
CA ASP A 201 -5.65 -10.96 8.95
C ASP A 201 -4.14 -11.16 8.80
N VAL A 202 -3.65 -11.47 7.60
CA VAL A 202 -2.21 -11.61 7.30
C VAL A 202 -1.43 -10.33 7.65
N LEU A 203 -1.93 -9.16 7.21
CA LEU A 203 -1.26 -7.89 7.50
C LEU A 203 -1.41 -7.46 8.95
N SER A 204 -2.47 -7.88 9.67
CA SER A 204 -2.69 -7.44 11.04
C SER A 204 -1.60 -7.88 12.03
N LEU A 205 -0.88 -8.95 11.68
CA LEU A 205 0.27 -9.48 12.43
C LEU A 205 1.59 -8.78 12.08
N SER A 206 1.59 -7.93 11.06
CA SER A 206 2.80 -7.24 10.57
C SER A 206 2.95 -5.87 11.24
N ASP A 207 4.19 -5.52 11.57
CA ASP A 207 4.56 -4.19 12.00
C ASP A 207 4.71 -3.22 10.81
N GLY A 208 4.68 -1.92 11.09
CA GLY A 208 4.95 -0.89 10.09
C GLY A 208 3.80 -0.58 9.13
N ALA A 209 4.16 0.01 7.98
CA ALA A 209 3.19 0.46 6.99
C ALA A 209 2.49 -0.75 6.35
N LYS A 210 1.16 -0.76 6.33
CA LYS A 210 0.36 -1.87 5.78
C LYS A 210 -0.53 -1.42 4.64
N ARG A 211 -0.52 -2.19 3.56
CA ARG A 211 -1.24 -1.85 2.32
C ARG A 211 -1.80 -3.08 1.62
N ILE A 212 -2.98 -2.96 1.05
CA ILE A 212 -3.58 -3.94 0.14
C ILE A 212 -3.77 -3.24 -1.20
N VAL A 213 -3.33 -3.88 -2.28
CA VAL A 213 -3.70 -3.48 -3.64
C VAL A 213 -4.69 -4.52 -4.15
N LEU A 214 -5.95 -4.14 -4.17
CA LEU A 214 -7.07 -4.97 -4.64
C LEU A 214 -7.28 -4.74 -6.13
N LEU A 215 -7.24 -5.81 -6.93
CA LEU A 215 -7.65 -5.79 -8.34
C LEU A 215 -8.86 -6.70 -8.53
N THR A 216 -9.87 -6.23 -9.24
CA THR A 216 -11.05 -7.02 -9.65
C THR A 216 -11.66 -6.51 -10.95
N ASP A 217 -12.26 -7.43 -11.71
CA ASP A 217 -13.06 -7.13 -12.89
C ASP A 217 -14.57 -7.36 -12.67
N GLY A 218 -14.95 -7.72 -11.44
CA GLY A 218 -16.26 -8.28 -11.13
C GLY A 218 -16.99 -7.59 -9.98
N VAL A 219 -18.25 -7.99 -9.79
CA VAL A 219 -19.05 -7.65 -8.61
C VAL A 219 -18.95 -8.79 -7.60
N PRO A 220 -18.85 -8.52 -6.29
CA PRO A 220 -18.86 -9.58 -5.28
C PRO A 220 -20.12 -10.44 -5.37
N THR A 221 -19.96 -11.75 -5.46
CA THR A 221 -21.09 -12.68 -5.66
C THR A 221 -21.44 -13.52 -4.44
N THR A 222 -20.55 -13.59 -3.44
CA THR A 222 -20.73 -14.47 -2.28
C THR A 222 -21.23 -13.76 -1.01
N THR A 223 -21.18 -12.43 -0.97
CA THR A 223 -21.54 -11.66 0.23
C THR A 223 -22.05 -10.27 -0.16
N GLY A 224 -22.98 -9.72 0.63
CA GLY A 224 -23.52 -8.38 0.42
C GLY A 224 -22.49 -7.26 0.65
N LYS A 225 -22.67 -6.15 -0.07
CA LYS A 225 -21.78 -4.98 -0.05
C LYS A 225 -21.54 -4.43 1.37
N LEU A 226 -22.55 -4.45 2.24
CA LEU A 226 -22.45 -3.91 3.59
C LEU A 226 -21.37 -4.61 4.43
N ALA A 227 -21.24 -5.94 4.33
CA ALA A 227 -20.21 -6.68 5.06
C ALA A 227 -18.80 -6.32 4.59
N ILE A 228 -18.63 -6.11 3.27
CA ILE A 228 -17.36 -5.66 2.67
C ILE A 228 -17.02 -4.26 3.18
N ILE A 229 -18.01 -3.35 3.26
CA ILE A 229 -17.81 -2.02 3.85
C ILE A 229 -17.42 -2.09 5.33
N THR A 230 -18.00 -3.01 6.10
CA THR A 230 -17.59 -3.22 7.50
C THR A 230 -16.15 -3.70 7.60
N LEU A 231 -15.73 -4.64 6.76
CA LEU A 231 -14.32 -5.08 6.70
C LEU A 231 -13.37 -3.94 6.31
N ALA A 232 -13.77 -3.05 5.40
CA ALA A 232 -12.97 -1.88 5.05
C ALA A 232 -12.78 -0.94 6.26
N LYS A 233 -13.80 -0.78 7.12
CA LYS A 233 -13.67 -0.04 8.38
C LYS A 233 -12.70 -0.73 9.35
N THR A 234 -12.80 -2.06 9.47
CA THR A 234 -11.86 -2.85 10.27
C THR A 234 -10.41 -2.73 9.75
N ALA A 235 -10.22 -2.70 8.43
CA ALA A 235 -8.91 -2.45 7.82
C ALA A 235 -8.37 -1.07 8.22
N ALA A 236 -9.21 -0.03 8.17
CA ALA A 236 -8.84 1.33 8.57
C ALA A 236 -8.45 1.40 10.06
N GLU A 237 -9.23 0.77 10.95
CA GLU A 237 -8.90 0.66 12.39
C GLU A 237 -7.55 -0.02 12.63
N LYS A 238 -7.25 -1.05 11.83
CA LYS A 238 -5.96 -1.77 11.84
C LYS A 238 -4.84 -1.03 11.09
N ARG A 239 -5.11 0.18 10.57
CA ARG A 239 -4.19 1.02 9.79
C ARG A 239 -3.69 0.31 8.53
N ILE A 240 -4.61 -0.30 7.79
CA ILE A 240 -4.35 -0.94 6.51
C ILE A 240 -5.01 -0.08 5.43
N VAL A 241 -4.18 0.44 4.52
CA VAL A 241 -4.66 1.21 3.35
C VAL A 241 -5.05 0.23 2.25
N ILE A 242 -6.18 0.45 1.58
CA ILE A 242 -6.60 -0.39 0.45
C ILE A 242 -6.71 0.46 -0.82
N ASP A 243 -5.78 0.26 -1.75
CA ASP A 243 -5.95 0.74 -3.12
C ASP A 243 -6.80 -0.24 -3.91
N THR A 244 -7.71 0.28 -4.73
CA THR A 244 -8.62 -0.53 -5.53
C THR A 244 -8.44 -0.24 -7.01
N VAL A 245 -8.31 -1.30 -7.80
CA VAL A 245 -8.16 -1.25 -9.25
C VAL A 245 -9.31 -2.02 -9.87
N GLY A 246 -10.21 -1.30 -10.54
CA GLY A 246 -11.29 -1.87 -11.32
C GLY A 246 -10.86 -2.06 -12.77
N VAL A 247 -10.88 -3.28 -13.25
CA VAL A 247 -10.61 -3.62 -14.65
C VAL A 247 -11.92 -3.83 -15.37
N GLY A 248 -12.20 -3.03 -16.40
CA GLY A 248 -13.43 -3.15 -17.17
C GLY A 248 -13.21 -2.84 -18.64
N SER A 249 -14.26 -3.01 -19.43
CA SER A 249 -14.29 -2.57 -20.82
C SER A 249 -15.18 -1.33 -20.96
N PRO A 250 -14.89 -0.38 -21.86
CA PRO A 250 -15.80 0.73 -22.17
C PRO A 250 -17.21 0.28 -22.55
N PHE A 251 -17.35 -0.96 -23.03
CA PHE A 251 -18.61 -1.56 -23.47
C PHE A 251 -19.26 -2.45 -22.41
N ASP A 252 -18.58 -2.69 -21.29
CA ASP A 252 -19.09 -3.52 -20.20
C ASP A 252 -19.65 -2.63 -19.08
N PHE A 253 -20.94 -2.32 -19.20
CA PHE A 253 -21.69 -1.53 -18.21
C PHE A 253 -21.94 -2.29 -16.89
N MET A 254 -21.60 -3.59 -16.81
CA MET A 254 -21.85 -4.46 -15.66
C MET A 254 -20.56 -5.00 -15.00
N GLY A 255 -19.37 -4.66 -15.51
CA GLY A 255 -18.09 -5.27 -15.11
C GLY A 255 -17.87 -5.33 -13.59
N TYR A 256 -17.50 -4.22 -12.98
CA TYR A 256 -17.22 -4.15 -11.54
C TYR A 256 -18.02 -3.07 -10.81
N ASP A 257 -18.18 -3.26 -9.50
CA ASP A 257 -18.87 -2.29 -8.65
C ASP A 257 -17.94 -1.12 -8.28
N GLU A 258 -17.88 -0.13 -9.16
CA GLU A 258 -17.05 1.06 -8.94
C GLU A 258 -17.42 1.80 -7.64
N GLY A 259 -18.72 1.87 -7.30
CA GLY A 259 -19.18 2.55 -6.09
C GLY A 259 -18.61 1.89 -4.84
N LEU A 260 -18.62 0.56 -4.81
CA LEU A 260 -18.01 -0.22 -3.74
C LEU A 260 -16.48 -0.02 -3.69
N LEU A 261 -15.78 -0.15 -4.82
CA LEU A 261 -14.32 -0.01 -4.86
C LEU A 261 -13.83 1.39 -4.43
N ARG A 262 -14.50 2.44 -4.89
CA ARG A 262 -14.25 3.82 -4.46
C ARG A 262 -14.50 3.98 -2.96
N ARG A 263 -15.57 3.37 -2.44
CA ARG A 263 -15.91 3.46 -1.02
C ARG A 263 -14.89 2.73 -0.14
N ILE A 264 -14.40 1.55 -0.55
CA ILE A 264 -13.32 0.83 0.16
C ILE A 264 -12.05 1.70 0.22
N ALA A 265 -11.62 2.23 -0.93
CA ALA A 265 -10.46 3.11 -0.99
C ALA A 265 -10.65 4.36 -0.12
N ALA A 266 -11.82 5.01 -0.19
CA ALA A 266 -12.13 6.18 0.61
C ALA A 266 -12.17 5.91 2.13
N ILE A 267 -12.66 4.75 2.57
CA ILE A 267 -12.72 4.36 3.99
C ILE A 267 -11.35 4.01 4.56
N THR A 268 -10.41 3.57 3.74
CA THR A 268 -9.07 3.16 4.18
C THR A 268 -7.99 4.19 3.85
N GLY A 269 -8.33 5.18 3.04
CA GLY A 269 -7.45 6.26 2.58
C GLY A 269 -6.59 5.88 1.37
N GLY A 270 -6.93 4.78 0.69
CA GLY A 270 -6.32 4.42 -0.57
C GLY A 270 -6.83 5.23 -1.75
N THR A 271 -6.44 4.79 -2.94
CA THR A 271 -6.84 5.35 -4.23
C THR A 271 -7.65 4.33 -5.02
N PHE A 272 -8.62 4.83 -5.78
CA PHE A 272 -9.31 4.02 -6.77
C PHE A 272 -8.77 4.36 -8.16
N ARG A 273 -8.43 3.33 -8.93
CA ARG A 273 -8.02 3.43 -10.34
C ARG A 273 -8.99 2.65 -11.21
N ARG A 274 -9.48 3.31 -12.26
CA ARG A 274 -10.28 2.70 -13.32
C ARG A 274 -9.36 2.36 -14.48
N VAL A 275 -9.37 1.11 -14.92
CA VAL A 275 -8.63 0.64 -16.10
C VAL A 275 -9.63 0.16 -17.14
N LEU A 276 -9.81 0.95 -18.19
CA LEU A 276 -10.68 0.63 -19.34
C LEU A 276 -9.91 0.00 -20.50
N ASP A 277 -8.63 0.34 -20.62
CA ASP A 277 -7.72 -0.26 -21.58
C ASP A 277 -6.76 -1.18 -20.82
N ILE A 278 -6.90 -2.48 -21.04
CA ILE A 278 -6.11 -3.50 -20.35
C ILE A 278 -4.61 -3.35 -20.60
N GLN A 279 -4.21 -2.72 -21.71
CA GLN A 279 -2.80 -2.44 -22.01
C GLN A 279 -2.18 -1.43 -21.03
N GLN A 280 -3.00 -0.59 -20.39
CA GLN A 280 -2.54 0.41 -19.43
C GLN A 280 -2.34 -0.18 -18.02
N LEU A 281 -2.84 -1.39 -17.76
CA LEU A 281 -2.84 -2.00 -16.43
C LEU A 281 -1.42 -2.09 -15.83
N THR A 282 -0.45 -2.50 -16.64
CA THR A 282 0.96 -2.59 -16.25
C THR A 282 1.53 -1.24 -15.81
N GLY A 283 1.25 -0.16 -16.55
CA GLY A 283 1.68 1.19 -16.18
C GLY A 283 1.03 1.67 -14.88
N GLN A 284 -0.26 1.38 -14.69
CA GLN A 284 -0.97 1.72 -13.44
C GLN A 284 -0.38 0.99 -12.23
N PHE A 285 0.02 -0.28 -12.38
CA PHE A 285 0.67 -1.05 -11.32
C PHE A 285 2.08 -0.54 -11.00
N ARG A 286 2.86 -0.13 -12.02
CA ARG A 286 4.14 0.57 -11.80
C ARG A 286 3.94 1.83 -10.96
N GLU A 287 3.00 2.69 -11.35
CA GLU A 287 2.70 3.92 -10.60
C GLU A 287 2.21 3.63 -9.17
N LEU A 288 1.44 2.56 -8.96
CA LEU A 288 1.02 2.15 -7.61
C LEU A 288 2.20 1.65 -6.76
N ALA A 289 3.15 0.94 -7.37
CA ALA A 289 4.35 0.45 -6.70
C ALA A 289 5.25 1.61 -6.26
N GLU A 290 5.50 2.55 -7.17
CA GLU A 290 6.31 3.75 -6.95
C GLU A 290 5.61 4.75 -6.02
N GLY A 291 4.29 4.86 -6.14
CA GLY A 291 3.44 5.74 -5.35
C GLY A 291 3.22 5.21 -3.93
N LYS A 292 4.16 5.50 -3.02
CA LYS A 292 3.98 5.35 -1.57
C LYS A 292 3.17 6.52 -0.97
N ASN A 293 1.98 6.75 -1.52
CA ASN A 293 1.05 7.76 -1.00
C ASN A 293 0.15 7.12 0.05
N TYR A 294 0.69 6.76 1.22
CA TYR A 294 -0.16 6.31 2.31
C TYR A 294 -1.07 7.45 2.73
N LYS A 295 -2.38 7.23 2.78
CA LYS A 295 -3.28 8.06 3.58
C LYS A 295 -3.87 7.13 4.62
N TYR A 296 -3.37 7.18 5.84
CA TYR A 296 -3.97 6.41 6.93
C TYR A 296 -5.14 7.19 7.51
N LEU A 297 -6.29 6.54 7.61
CA LEU A 297 -7.45 7.10 8.26
C LEU A 297 -7.44 6.74 9.75
N LEU A 298 -7.35 7.76 10.61
CA LEU A 298 -7.48 7.58 12.05
C LEU A 298 -8.97 7.60 12.43
N PRO A 299 -9.44 6.72 13.34
CA PRO A 299 -10.69 6.97 14.03
C PRO A 299 -10.55 8.26 14.86
N GLU A 300 -11.55 9.15 14.78
CA GLU A 300 -11.60 10.36 15.61
C GLU A 300 -11.47 9.99 17.09
N LYS A 301 -10.70 10.78 17.85
CA LYS A 301 -10.61 10.67 19.31
C LYS A 301 -11.87 11.15 19.98
#